data_AF-A0A2V5UD02-F1
#
_entry.id   AF-A0A2V5UD02-F1
#
_cell.length_a   1.000
_cell.length_b   1.000
_cell.length_c   1.000
_cell.angle_alpha   90.00
_cell.angle_beta   90.00
_cell.angle_gamma   90.00
#
_symmetry.space_group_name_H-M   'P 1'
#
loop_
_entity.id
_entity.type
_entity.pdbx_description
1 polymer ?
#
loop_
_entity_poly.entity_id
_entity_poly.type
_entity_poly.pdbx_seq_one_letter_code
_entity_poly.pdbx_strand_id
1 'polypeptide(L)'
;MFTKKRKVPLPQVRRRAGESLSEQREKRVYDKLPLIVFLPVVTWLVYFTQQLQQWNHVGPRPQLWLWIAIVMTVVAAIWFWRLIPIARRLNRGEHGERHVADVLENLRSYGYRPVHDIVADGFNIDHVLVGPGGVFAIETKYRSGRGQITFRKTEGLFVGDRLEGKDCLKQARGSAAATRD
;
A
#
# COMPACT_ATOMS: atom_id res chain seq x y z
N MET A 1 11.22 11.87 -36.01
CA MET A 1 10.62 12.91 -35.16
C MET A 1 10.80 12.49 -33.71
N PHE A 2 11.88 12.92 -33.06
CA PHE A 2 12.21 12.51 -31.69
C PHE A 2 11.26 13.18 -30.71
N THR A 3 10.43 12.41 -30.02
CA THR A 3 9.53 12.89 -28.98
C THR A 3 10.37 13.41 -27.82
N LYS A 4 10.28 14.72 -27.57
CA LYS A 4 10.93 15.42 -26.46
C LYS A 4 10.43 14.80 -25.15
N LYS A 5 11.23 13.94 -24.50
CA LYS A 5 10.94 13.41 -23.15
C LYS A 5 10.67 14.61 -22.24
N ARG A 6 9.45 14.72 -21.72
CA ARG A 6 9.10 15.71 -20.70
C ARG A 6 9.95 15.40 -19.47
N LYS A 7 10.85 16.32 -19.10
CA LYS A 7 11.51 16.26 -17.78
C LYS A 7 10.41 16.37 -16.75
N VAL A 8 10.10 15.25 -16.07
CA VAL A 8 9.19 15.24 -14.94
C VAL A 8 9.82 16.16 -13.88
N PRO A 9 9.13 17.21 -13.41
CA PRO A 9 9.66 18.04 -12.35
C PRO A 9 9.87 17.15 -11.12
N LEU A 10 11.11 17.03 -10.65
CA LEU A 10 11.38 16.36 -9.38
C LEU A 10 10.58 17.11 -8.30
N PRO A 11 9.67 16.45 -7.56
CA PRO A 11 8.84 17.12 -6.57
C PRO A 11 9.73 17.81 -5.54
N GLN A 12 9.43 19.09 -5.26
CA GLN A 12 10.22 19.94 -4.35
C GLN A 12 10.15 19.50 -2.88
N VAL A 13 9.26 18.55 -2.54
CA VAL A 13 9.21 17.90 -1.24
C VAL A 13 9.77 16.50 -1.39
N ARG A 14 10.86 16.22 -0.65
CA ARG A 14 11.49 14.90 -0.64
C ARG A 14 10.52 13.91 0.01
N ARG A 15 9.99 12.99 -0.79
CA ARG A 15 9.07 11.95 -0.32
C ARG A 15 9.72 11.09 0.75
N ARG A 16 8.91 10.62 1.69
CA ARG A 16 9.32 9.67 2.73
C ARG A 16 9.34 8.26 2.15
N ALA A 17 10.21 7.41 2.69
CA ALA A 17 10.17 5.99 2.35
C ALA A 17 8.80 5.38 2.67
N GLY A 18 8.23 4.60 1.75
CA GLY A 18 6.91 4.01 1.88
C GLY A 18 5.72 4.95 1.70
N GLU A 19 5.93 6.20 1.29
CA GLU A 19 4.83 7.17 1.12
C GLU A 19 3.83 6.73 0.04
N SER A 20 4.30 6.20 -1.10
CA SER A 20 3.43 5.63 -2.14
C SER A 20 2.61 4.44 -1.66
N LEU A 21 3.14 3.62 -0.74
CA LEU A 21 2.38 2.52 -0.11
C LEU A 21 1.34 3.04 0.88
N SER A 22 1.64 4.13 1.59
CA SER A 22 0.67 4.81 2.45
C SER A 22 -0.47 5.42 1.64
N GLU A 23 -0.17 6.13 0.55
CA GLU A 23 -1.18 6.68 -0.37
C GLU A 23 -2.04 5.57 -0.99
N GLN A 24 -1.43 4.44 -1.37
CA GLN A 24 -2.17 3.27 -1.86
C GLN A 24 -3.09 2.66 -0.80
N ARG A 25 -2.67 2.65 0.47
CA ARG A 25 -3.51 2.17 1.58
C ARG A 25 -4.68 3.11 1.81
N GLU A 26 -4.44 4.41 1.80
CA GLU A 26 -5.49 5.41 1.96
C GLU A 26 -6.58 5.23 0.91
N LYS A 27 -6.18 5.22 -0.37
CA LYS A 27 -7.11 5.05 -1.50
C LYS A 27 -7.85 3.72 -1.52
N ARG A 28 -7.17 2.62 -1.17
CA ARG A 28 -7.76 1.27 -1.29
C ARG A 28 -8.52 0.82 -0.06
N VAL A 29 -8.18 1.35 1.11
CA VAL A 29 -8.70 0.92 2.41
C VAL A 29 -9.46 2.06 3.05
N TYR A 30 -8.82 3.18 3.35
CA TYR A 30 -9.41 4.24 4.17
C TYR A 30 -10.56 4.96 3.48
N ASP A 31 -10.48 5.22 2.17
CA ASP A 31 -11.59 5.81 1.41
C ASP A 31 -12.87 4.96 1.44
N LYS A 32 -12.74 3.65 1.65
CA LYS A 32 -13.86 2.71 1.70
C LYS A 32 -14.44 2.52 3.09
N LEU A 33 -13.67 2.82 4.14
CA LEU A 33 -14.10 2.62 5.53
C LEU A 33 -15.34 3.45 5.90
N PRO A 34 -15.46 4.74 5.52
CA PRO A 34 -16.66 5.52 5.81
C PRO A 34 -17.92 4.85 5.29
N LEU A 35 -17.93 4.37 4.04
CA LEU A 35 -19.08 3.71 3.47
C LEU A 35 -19.44 2.40 4.19
N ILE A 36 -18.41 1.60 4.51
CA ILE A 36 -18.57 0.31 5.22
C ILE A 36 -19.13 0.50 6.63
N VAL A 37 -18.77 1.58 7.32
CA VAL A 37 -19.21 1.85 8.70
C VAL A 37 -20.52 2.63 8.74
N PHE A 38 -20.64 3.68 7.92
CA PHE A 38 -21.76 4.61 7.96
C PHE A 38 -23.07 3.96 7.51
N LEU A 39 -23.05 3.14 6.46
CA LEU A 39 -24.28 2.54 5.92
C LEU A 39 -24.98 1.59 6.91
N PRO A 40 -24.30 0.66 7.59
CA PRO A 40 -24.91 -0.11 8.68
C PRO A 40 -25.39 0.79 9.82
N VAL A 41 -24.62 1.78 10.25
CA VAL A 41 -25.01 2.68 11.35
C VAL A 41 -26.30 3.43 11.03
N VAL A 42 -26.42 4.00 9.83
CA VAL A 42 -27.63 4.71 9.40
C VAL A 42 -28.83 3.77 9.32
N THR A 43 -28.66 2.57 8.76
CA THR A 43 -29.77 1.61 8.65
C THR A 43 -30.23 1.10 10.02
N TRP A 44 -29.32 0.90 10.97
CA TRP A 44 -29.63 0.60 12.37
C TRP A 44 -30.33 1.77 13.08
N LEU A 45 -29.88 3.01 12.84
CA LEU A 45 -30.53 4.20 13.38
C LEU A 45 -31.98 4.31 12.88
N VAL A 46 -32.21 4.11 11.59
CA VAL A 46 -33.55 4.12 10.99
C VAL A 46 -34.42 3.01 11.60
N TYR A 47 -33.92 1.79 11.70
CA TYR A 47 -34.63 0.69 12.36
C TYR A 47 -35.04 1.06 13.80
N PHE A 48 -34.11 1.63 14.59
CA PHE A 48 -34.38 2.01 15.96
C PHE A 48 -35.48 3.09 16.06
N THR A 49 -35.42 4.12 15.21
CA THR A 49 -36.46 5.17 15.18
C THR A 49 -37.84 4.59 14.85
N GLN A 50 -37.93 3.63 13.94
CA GLN A 50 -39.19 2.97 13.61
C GLN A 50 -39.68 2.03 14.72
N GLN A 51 -38.76 1.37 15.41
CA GLN A 51 -39.11 0.50 16.53
C GLN A 51 -39.73 1.30 17.68
N LEU A 52 -39.19 2.48 17.98
CA LEU A 52 -39.74 3.42 18.97
C LEU A 52 -41.12 3.95 18.55
N GLN A 53 -41.27 4.29 17.27
CA GLN A 53 -42.54 4.72 16.67
C GLN A 53 -43.65 3.66 16.82
N GLN A 54 -43.32 2.40 16.56
CA GLN A 54 -44.25 1.28 16.71
C GLN A 54 -44.71 1.09 18.17
N TRP A 55 -43.83 1.31 19.15
CA TRP A 55 -44.20 1.28 20.58
C TRP A 55 -45.19 2.37 20.96
N ASN A 56 -45.10 3.54 20.31
CA ASN A 56 -46.08 4.62 20.45
C ASN A 56 -47.32 4.44 19.55
N HIS A 57 -47.45 3.29 18.87
CA HIS A 57 -48.53 2.97 17.92
C HIS A 57 -48.68 3.95 16.75
N VAL A 58 -47.64 4.72 16.45
CA VAL A 58 -47.60 5.69 15.36
C VAL A 58 -46.48 5.28 14.41
N GLY A 59 -46.83 4.67 13.26
CA GLY A 59 -45.86 4.40 12.20
C GLY A 59 -45.96 3.02 11.55
N PRO A 60 -45.22 2.79 10.46
CA PRO A 60 -45.18 1.52 9.74
C PRO A 60 -44.46 0.43 10.54
N ARG A 61 -44.65 -0.85 10.15
CA ARG A 61 -43.96 -1.99 10.77
C ARG A 61 -42.44 -1.95 10.49
N PRO A 62 -41.56 -2.16 11.48
CA PRO A 62 -40.10 -1.97 11.35
C PRO A 62 -39.37 -3.15 10.67
N GLN A 63 -40.07 -4.22 10.30
CA GLN A 63 -39.48 -5.47 9.80
C GLN A 63 -38.63 -5.28 8.53
N LEU A 64 -39.03 -4.39 7.62
CA LEU A 64 -38.27 -4.12 6.40
C LEU A 64 -36.89 -3.56 6.73
N TRP A 65 -36.82 -2.56 7.61
CA TRP A 65 -35.57 -1.90 7.97
C TRP A 65 -34.66 -2.79 8.83
N LEU A 66 -35.24 -3.71 9.61
CA LEU A 66 -34.48 -4.76 10.28
C LEU A 66 -33.73 -5.63 9.27
N TRP A 67 -34.44 -6.15 8.25
CA TRP A 67 -33.80 -6.97 7.22
C TRP A 67 -32.74 -6.20 6.44
N ILE A 68 -33.00 -4.95 6.09
CA ILE A 68 -32.02 -4.08 5.42
C ILE A 68 -30.78 -3.89 6.31
N ALA A 69 -30.94 -3.56 7.59
CA ALA A 69 -29.83 -3.35 8.52
C ALA A 69 -28.97 -4.62 8.68
N ILE A 70 -29.62 -5.80 8.77
CA ILE A 70 -28.92 -7.10 8.83
C ILE A 70 -28.11 -7.32 7.55
N VAL A 71 -28.72 -7.17 6.38
CA VAL A 71 -28.03 -7.37 5.09
C VAL A 71 -26.86 -6.40 4.93
N MET A 72 -27.06 -5.12 5.25
CA MET A 72 -26.00 -4.11 5.19
C MET A 72 -24.85 -4.43 6.15
N THR A 73 -25.16 -4.92 7.35
CA THR A 73 -24.16 -5.35 8.32
C THR A 73 -23.33 -6.53 7.81
N VAL A 74 -23.98 -7.54 7.21
CA VAL A 74 -23.30 -8.72 6.65
C VAL A 74 -22.40 -8.32 5.47
N VAL A 75 -22.91 -7.50 4.55
CA VAL A 75 -22.11 -7.00 3.40
C VAL A 75 -20.92 -6.19 3.89
N ALA A 76 -21.14 -5.26 4.83
CA ALA A 76 -20.07 -4.45 5.42
C ALA A 76 -19.01 -5.33 6.09
N ALA A 77 -19.42 -6.34 6.85
CA ALA A 77 -18.50 -7.29 7.46
C ALA A 77 -17.65 -8.01 6.40
N ILE A 78 -18.26 -8.61 5.38
CA ILE A 78 -17.54 -9.31 4.30
C ILE A 78 -16.52 -8.40 3.62
N TRP A 79 -16.91 -7.16 3.31
CA TRP A 79 -16.02 -6.18 2.68
C TRP A 79 -14.87 -5.79 3.62
N PHE A 80 -15.16 -5.54 4.89
CA PHE A 80 -14.16 -5.24 5.91
C PHE A 80 -13.12 -6.37 6.02
N TRP A 81 -13.56 -7.63 6.10
CA TRP A 81 -12.68 -8.81 6.14
C TRP A 81 -11.77 -8.91 4.90
N ARG A 82 -12.25 -8.50 3.73
CA ARG A 82 -11.44 -8.45 2.49
C ARG A 82 -10.40 -7.32 2.49
N LEU A 83 -10.62 -6.23 3.22
CA LEU A 83 -9.68 -5.11 3.30
C LEU A 83 -8.51 -5.38 4.27
N ILE A 84 -8.73 -6.17 5.32
CA ILE A 84 -7.70 -6.52 6.32
C ILE A 84 -6.39 -7.04 5.69
N PRO A 85 -6.38 -8.07 4.81
CA PRO A 85 -5.14 -8.58 4.24
C PRO A 85 -4.44 -7.55 3.33
N ILE A 86 -5.20 -6.70 2.66
CA ILE A 86 -4.68 -5.62 1.81
C ILE A 86 -3.94 -4.59 2.67
N ALA A 87 -4.59 -4.11 3.72
CA ALA A 87 -4.00 -3.17 4.68
C ALA A 87 -2.73 -3.75 5.32
N ARG A 88 -2.78 -5.00 5.81
CA ARG A 88 -1.62 -5.68 6.40
C ARG A 88 -0.46 -5.82 5.42
N ARG A 89 -0.73 -6.11 4.15
CA ARG A 89 0.31 -6.22 3.12
C ARG A 89 0.97 -4.86 2.86
N LEU A 90 0.19 -3.79 2.73
CA LEU A 90 0.71 -2.44 2.50
C LEU A 90 1.51 -1.94 3.70
N ASN A 91 1.01 -2.14 4.92
CA ASN A 91 1.72 -1.80 6.16
C ASN A 91 3.08 -2.52 6.27
N ARG A 92 3.12 -3.81 5.92
CA ARG A 92 4.38 -4.57 5.93
C ARG A 92 5.38 -4.04 4.91
N GLY A 93 4.93 -3.69 3.70
CA GLY A 93 5.79 -3.10 2.68
C GLY A 93 6.37 -1.77 3.15
N GLU A 94 5.51 -0.87 3.63
CA GLU A 94 5.90 0.44 4.13
C GLU A 94 6.89 0.34 5.29
N HIS A 95 6.65 -0.58 6.24
CA HIS A 95 7.56 -0.80 7.36
C HIS A 95 8.95 -1.25 6.89
N GLY A 96 8.99 -2.13 5.91
CA GLY A 96 10.25 -2.57 5.30
C GLY A 96 11.01 -1.43 4.63
N GLU A 97 10.33 -0.64 3.79
CA GLU A 97 10.93 0.50 3.11
C GLU A 97 11.45 1.55 4.09
N ARG A 98 10.71 1.83 5.18
CA ARG A 98 11.17 2.74 6.23
C ARG A 98 12.40 2.20 6.95
N HIS A 99 12.40 0.92 7.31
CA HIS A 99 13.54 0.31 7.98
C HIS A 99 14.81 0.34 7.10
N VAL A 100 14.67 0.03 5.80
CA VAL A 100 15.79 0.14 4.85
C VAL A 100 16.24 1.59 4.73
N ALA A 101 15.31 2.56 4.64
CA ALA A 101 15.66 3.97 4.59
C ALA A 101 16.49 4.42 5.80
N ASP A 102 16.13 3.99 7.01
CA ASP A 102 16.89 4.28 8.24
C ASP A 102 18.32 3.73 8.15
N VAL A 103 18.49 2.50 7.63
CA VAL A 103 19.82 1.92 7.41
C VAL A 103 20.62 2.70 6.38
N LEU A 104 19.98 3.12 5.29
CA LEU A 104 20.63 3.87 4.20
C LEU A 104 21.01 5.29 4.63
N GLU A 105 20.31 5.88 5.59
CA GLU A 105 20.65 7.20 6.14
C GLU A 105 22.02 7.20 6.84
N ASN A 106 22.43 6.07 7.43
CA ASN A 106 23.77 5.91 8.00
C ASN A 106 24.88 6.04 6.95
N LEU A 107 24.59 5.82 5.66
CA LEU A 107 25.58 5.92 4.59
C LEU A 107 25.94 7.38 4.25
N ARG A 108 25.22 8.36 4.83
CA ARG A 108 25.58 9.78 4.66
C ARG A 108 26.95 10.14 5.20
N SER A 109 27.38 9.51 6.29
CA SER A 109 28.72 9.73 6.84
C SER A 109 29.82 9.30 5.85
N TYR A 110 29.51 8.41 4.92
CA TYR A 110 30.39 7.94 3.86
C TYR A 110 30.22 8.73 2.55
N GLY A 111 29.54 9.88 2.57
CA GLY A 111 29.33 10.74 1.41
C GLY A 111 28.18 10.33 0.49
N TYR A 112 27.37 9.34 0.86
CA TYR A 112 26.17 8.99 0.10
C TYR A 112 24.99 9.90 0.43
N ARG A 113 24.07 10.05 -0.51
CA ARG A 113 22.82 10.81 -0.37
C ARG A 113 21.67 9.89 -0.79
N PRO A 114 20.95 9.28 0.16
CA PRO A 114 19.82 8.41 -0.15
C PRO A 114 18.58 9.24 -0.50
N VAL A 115 17.86 8.91 -1.56
CA VAL A 115 16.58 9.48 -1.97
C VAL A 115 15.57 8.35 -1.95
N HIS A 116 14.37 8.60 -1.42
CA HIS A 116 13.37 7.55 -1.21
C HIS A 116 12.08 7.85 -1.97
N ASP A 117 11.33 6.79 -2.30
CA ASP A 117 10.00 6.79 -2.90
C ASP A 117 9.89 7.70 -4.13
N ILE A 118 10.74 7.43 -5.13
CA ILE A 118 10.77 8.18 -6.39
C ILE A 118 9.66 7.66 -7.31
N VAL A 119 8.55 8.38 -7.31
CA VAL A 119 7.41 8.11 -8.19
C VAL A 119 7.66 8.72 -9.56
N ALA A 120 7.60 7.88 -10.61
CA ALA A 120 7.68 8.27 -12.00
C ALA A 120 6.49 7.71 -12.81
N ASP A 121 6.38 8.10 -14.08
CA ASP A 121 5.26 7.67 -14.94
C ASP A 121 5.26 6.14 -15.12
N GLY A 122 4.37 5.47 -14.38
CA GLY A 122 4.13 4.04 -14.47
C GLY A 122 5.05 3.14 -13.63
N PHE A 123 5.98 3.69 -12.86
CA PHE A 123 6.85 2.91 -11.95
C PHE A 123 7.26 3.72 -10.71
N ASN A 124 7.62 3.01 -9.65
CA ASN A 124 8.19 3.58 -8.43
C ASN A 124 9.59 3.00 -8.21
N ILE A 125 10.52 3.80 -7.71
CA ILE A 125 11.80 3.34 -7.19
C ILE A 125 11.80 3.55 -5.68
N ASP A 126 11.92 2.46 -4.91
CA ASP A 126 11.86 2.53 -3.46
C ASP A 126 12.97 3.43 -2.89
N HIS A 127 14.24 3.21 -3.29
CA HIS A 127 15.36 4.08 -2.90
C HIS A 127 16.43 4.22 -3.99
N VAL A 128 17.11 5.38 -4.01
CA VAL A 128 18.28 5.66 -4.84
C VAL A 128 19.38 6.25 -3.96
N LEU A 129 20.59 5.69 -4.01
CA LEU A 129 21.77 6.25 -3.35
C LEU A 129 22.67 6.92 -4.38
N VAL A 130 23.04 8.17 -4.13
CA VAL A 130 24.01 8.91 -4.94
C VAL A 130 25.24 9.21 -4.10
N GLY A 131 26.42 8.78 -4.53
CA GLY A 131 27.65 9.00 -3.78
C GLY A 131 28.92 8.70 -4.56
N PRO A 132 30.08 8.60 -3.87
CA PRO A 132 31.38 8.42 -4.51
C PRO A 132 31.49 7.16 -5.38
N GLY A 133 30.76 6.10 -5.04
CA GLY A 133 30.70 4.86 -5.81
C GLY A 133 29.73 4.87 -7.00
N GLY A 134 29.04 5.99 -7.26
CA GLY A 134 28.05 6.14 -8.32
C GLY A 134 26.61 6.20 -7.80
N VAL A 135 25.68 5.76 -8.65
CA VAL A 135 24.23 5.78 -8.39
C VAL A 135 23.72 4.35 -8.26
N PHE A 136 23.03 4.06 -7.16
CA PHE A 136 22.50 2.73 -6.85
C PHE A 136 20.99 2.81 -6.65
N ALA A 137 20.22 2.08 -7.46
CA ALA A 137 18.81 1.85 -7.20
C ALA A 137 18.63 0.63 -6.28
N ILE A 138 17.86 0.80 -5.20
CA ILE A 138 17.61 -0.23 -4.20
C ILE A 138 16.10 -0.49 -4.16
N GLU A 139 15.74 -1.73 -4.44
CA GLU A 139 14.37 -2.25 -4.31
C GLU A 139 14.25 -2.97 -2.96
N THR A 140 13.19 -2.70 -2.22
CA THR A 140 12.96 -3.26 -0.88
C THR A 140 11.85 -4.30 -0.91
N LYS A 141 12.14 -5.49 -0.37
CA LYS A 141 11.13 -6.55 -0.14
C LYS A 141 11.13 -6.99 1.30
N TYR A 142 10.02 -6.74 1.98
CA TYR A 142 9.82 -7.16 3.36
C TYR A 142 8.93 -8.41 3.43
N ARG A 143 9.46 -9.47 4.03
CA ARG A 143 8.81 -10.79 4.10
C ARG A 143 8.73 -11.26 5.55
N SER A 144 7.60 -11.85 5.90
CA SER A 144 7.45 -12.63 7.13
C SER A 144 7.88 -14.07 6.85
N GLY A 145 8.93 -14.55 7.53
CA GLY A 145 9.44 -15.91 7.37
C GLY A 145 10.90 -16.00 7.78
N ARG A 146 11.40 -17.22 7.96
CA ARG A 146 12.82 -17.53 8.14
C ARG A 146 13.30 -18.34 6.95
N GLY A 147 14.50 -18.03 6.47
CA GLY A 147 15.09 -18.73 5.34
C GLY A 147 16.23 -17.91 4.76
N GLN A 148 17.22 -18.60 4.21
CA GLN A 148 18.30 -17.95 3.48
C GLN A 148 17.73 -17.35 2.19
N ILE A 149 18.15 -16.12 1.88
CA ILE A 149 17.86 -15.50 0.60
C ILE A 149 18.95 -15.93 -0.37
N THR A 150 18.57 -16.71 -1.38
CA THR A 150 19.52 -17.25 -2.36
C THR A 150 19.08 -16.84 -3.76
N PHE A 151 20.00 -16.24 -4.53
CA PHE A 151 19.73 -15.94 -5.93
C PHE A 151 20.40 -16.99 -6.83
N ARG A 152 19.59 -17.64 -7.67
CA ARG A 152 20.05 -18.60 -8.68
C ARG A 152 19.84 -18.00 -10.06
N LYS A 153 20.92 -17.77 -10.83
CA LYS A 153 20.89 -17.00 -12.09
C LYS A 153 19.81 -17.43 -13.09
N THR A 154 19.52 -18.72 -13.19
CA THR A 154 18.57 -19.31 -14.15
C THR A 154 17.15 -19.47 -13.60
N GLU A 155 16.99 -19.54 -12.29
CA GLU A 155 15.73 -19.89 -11.63
C GLU A 155 15.06 -18.69 -10.95
N GLY A 156 15.84 -17.75 -10.42
CA GLY A 156 15.33 -16.55 -9.76
C GLY A 156 15.77 -16.42 -8.30
N LEU A 157 15.03 -15.60 -7.55
CA LEU A 157 15.26 -15.34 -6.13
C LEU A 157 14.50 -16.36 -5.29
N PHE A 158 15.17 -17.00 -4.33
CA PHE A 158 14.58 -17.94 -3.40
C PHE A 158 14.59 -17.39 -1.98
N VAL A 159 13.52 -17.68 -1.24
CA VAL A 159 13.41 -17.43 0.20
C VAL A 159 13.24 -18.79 0.88
N GLY A 160 14.32 -19.31 1.47
CA GLY A 160 14.39 -20.74 1.80
C GLY A 160 14.32 -21.57 0.52
N ASP A 161 13.44 -22.57 0.49
CA ASP A 161 13.27 -23.44 -0.68
C ASP A 161 12.16 -22.96 -1.65
N ARG A 162 11.54 -21.81 -1.38
CA ARG A 162 10.45 -21.28 -2.19
C ARG A 162 10.93 -20.21 -3.16
N LEU A 163 10.59 -20.38 -4.43
CA LEU A 163 10.80 -19.37 -5.46
C LEU A 163 9.94 -18.14 -5.19
N GLU A 164 10.54 -16.97 -5.28
CA GLU A 164 9.86 -15.69 -5.14
C GLU A 164 8.98 -15.43 -6.36
N GLY A 165 7.66 -15.42 -6.16
CA GLY A 165 6.69 -15.31 -7.25
C GLY A 165 6.67 -13.95 -7.95
N LYS A 166 7.36 -12.93 -7.41
CA LYS A 166 7.59 -11.66 -8.09
C LYS A 166 9.02 -11.58 -8.61
N ASP A 167 9.18 -11.23 -9.87
CA ASP A 167 10.49 -10.96 -10.46
C ASP A 167 11.06 -9.63 -9.93
N CYS A 168 11.70 -9.71 -8.76
CA CYS A 168 12.33 -8.59 -8.09
C CYS A 168 13.51 -8.02 -8.91
N LEU A 169 14.14 -8.84 -9.74
CA LEU A 169 15.24 -8.40 -10.60
C LEU A 169 14.75 -7.58 -11.78
N LYS A 170 13.61 -7.93 -12.37
CA LYS A 170 12.98 -7.07 -13.38
C LYS A 170 12.65 -5.70 -12.81
N GLN A 171 12.13 -5.63 -11.59
CA GLN A 171 11.88 -4.35 -10.91
C GLN A 171 13.19 -3.58 -10.68
N ALA A 172 14.19 -4.20 -10.06
CA ALA A 172 15.48 -3.57 -9.79
C ALA A 172 16.20 -3.09 -11.06
N ARG A 173 16.16 -3.87 -12.15
CA ARG A 173 16.71 -3.47 -13.46
C ARG A 173 15.94 -2.30 -14.08
N GLY A 174 14.61 -2.29 -13.95
CA GLY A 174 13.78 -1.17 -14.37
C GLY A 174 14.15 0.12 -13.63
N SER A 175 14.30 0.04 -12.31
CA SER A 175 14.72 1.16 -11.47
C SER A 175 16.13 1.65 -11.83
N ALA A 176 17.08 0.73 -12.04
CA ALA A 176 18.44 1.09 -12.45
C ALA A 176 18.48 1.77 -13.84
N ALA A 177 17.69 1.29 -14.80
CA ALA A 177 17.58 1.92 -16.10
C ALA A 177 17.02 3.34 -16.00
N ALA A 178 16.01 3.55 -15.15
CA ALA A 178 15.43 4.86 -14.91
C ALA A 178 16.39 5.87 -14.27
N THR A 179 17.38 5.41 -13.50
CA THR A 179 18.38 6.30 -12.88
C THR A 179 19.51 6.73 -13.83
N ARG A 180 19.61 6.18 -15.04
CA ARG A 180 20.65 6.55 -16.03
C ARG A 180 20.28 7.76 -16.90
N ASP A 181 19.00 8.11 -16.98
CA ASP A 181 18.45 9.17 -17.83
C ASP A 181 18.36 10.53 -17.12
#